data_AF-A0A6G1IZN7-F1
#
_entry.id   AF-A0A6G1IZN7-F1
#
_cell.length_a   1.000
_cell.length_b   1.000
_cell.length_c   1.000
_cell.angle_alpha   90.00
_cell.angle_beta   90.00
_cell.angle_gamma   90.00
#
_symmetry.space_group_name_H-M   'P 1'
#
loop_
_entity.id
_entity.type
_entity.pdbx_description
1 polymer ?
#
loop_
_entity_poly.entity_id
_entity_poly.type
_entity_poly.pdbx_seq_one_letter_code
_entity_poly.pdbx_strand_id
1 'polypeptide(L)'
;MVSFKASTSKISALSAIEQKHRRRISLNLPINVSTSPRPTTPPPSTPDASSPVPTRKPDEQAAIYKAEKELEYKHRHTFIGTASLNDFLDILEVSPSHMTTKAHIAQAFILLASSEQLHARQTSTSPEGWEFVTRTTHDLVCGPHEDYLNQARIMLGSISLGEFLRMMPFDEEGNVGALSMVEAFCAASHLDAKATAGVGSKAKAFRSWMVRGRDE
;
A
#
# COMPACT_ATOMS: atom_id res chain seq x y z
N MET A 1 47.00 -17.81 4.63
CA MET A 1 46.44 -17.40 5.93
C MET A 1 46.73 -15.92 6.11
N VAL A 2 45.74 -15.04 5.95
CA VAL A 2 45.91 -13.57 6.01
C VAL A 2 44.78 -13.00 6.86
N SER A 3 45.12 -12.12 7.80
CA SER A 3 44.24 -11.72 8.90
C SER A 3 43.36 -10.50 8.57
N PHE A 4 42.21 -10.42 9.23
CA PHE A 4 41.28 -9.30 9.15
C PHE A 4 41.82 -8.05 9.87
N LYS A 5 41.49 -6.87 9.34
CA LYS A 5 41.48 -5.61 10.11
C LYS A 5 40.12 -4.94 9.99
N ALA A 6 39.35 -4.97 11.08
CA ALA A 6 38.15 -4.14 11.23
C ALA A 6 38.57 -2.72 11.64
N SER A 7 37.93 -1.71 11.05
CA SER A 7 38.10 -0.30 11.46
C SER A 7 36.89 0.14 12.27
N THR A 8 37.11 0.46 13.55
CA THR A 8 36.06 0.94 14.46
C THR A 8 36.19 2.45 14.70
N SER A 9 35.48 3.24 13.91
CA SER A 9 35.36 4.69 14.16
C SER A 9 34.21 4.98 15.11
N LYS A 10 34.49 4.97 16.42
CA LYS A 10 33.63 5.65 17.41
C LYS A 10 33.92 7.15 17.35
N ILE A 11 32.89 7.97 17.15
CA ILE A 11 32.93 9.39 17.51
C ILE A 11 31.79 9.62 18.50
N SER A 12 32.15 9.92 19.74
CA SER A 12 31.20 10.25 20.81
C SER A 12 31.16 11.76 21.05
N ALA A 13 29.95 12.27 21.20
CA ALA A 13 29.57 13.45 21.96
C ALA A 13 30.35 14.77 21.73
N LEU A 14 29.70 15.69 21.01
CA LEU A 14 29.61 17.07 21.48
C LEU A 14 28.12 17.37 21.75
N SER A 15 27.85 17.89 22.95
CA SER A 15 26.51 18.10 23.48
C SER A 15 26.08 19.57 23.46
N ALA A 16 24.76 19.77 23.46
CA ALA A 16 24.06 20.98 23.89
C ALA A 16 24.11 22.24 23.00
N ILE A 17 23.06 22.41 22.16
CA ILE A 17 22.34 23.70 22.07
C ILE A 17 20.82 23.42 22.14
N GLU A 18 20.25 23.86 23.26
CA GLU A 18 18.85 24.26 23.54
C GLU A 18 17.64 23.53 22.90
N GLN A 19 16.86 22.91 23.77
CA GLN A 19 15.43 22.64 23.54
C GLN A 19 14.67 23.96 23.32
N LYS A 20 13.91 24.07 22.22
CA LYS A 20 12.93 25.15 22.06
C LYS A 20 11.52 24.60 21.82
N HIS A 21 10.78 24.49 22.93
CA HIS A 21 9.35 24.13 22.95
C HIS A 21 8.56 24.92 21.89
N ARG A 22 8.00 24.23 20.88
CA ARG A 22 6.99 24.84 20.01
C ARG A 22 5.71 25.07 20.82
N ARG A 23 5.30 26.33 20.91
CA ARG A 23 4.17 26.79 21.72
C ARG A 23 2.85 26.32 21.10
N ARG A 24 1.92 25.82 21.93
CA ARG A 24 0.53 25.62 21.51
C ARG A 24 -0.09 26.98 21.26
N ILE A 25 -0.51 27.25 20.03
CA ILE A 25 -1.19 28.50 19.67
C ILE A 25 -2.68 28.32 19.99
N SER A 26 -3.14 28.92 21.09
CA SER A 26 -4.56 29.02 21.39
C SER A 26 -5.18 30.12 20.51
N LEU A 27 -6.01 29.73 19.54
CA LEU A 27 -6.80 30.67 18.77
C LEU A 27 -7.97 31.17 19.65
N ASN A 28 -7.86 32.39 20.16
CA ASN A 28 -8.94 33.10 20.83
C ASN A 28 -10.01 33.50 19.79
N LEU A 29 -10.84 32.55 19.39
CA LEU A 29 -12.05 32.82 18.62
C LEU A 29 -13.13 33.35 19.59
N PRO A 30 -13.68 34.56 19.37
CA PRO A 30 -14.70 35.11 20.25
C PRO A 30 -16.00 34.30 20.11
N ILE A 31 -16.40 33.62 21.18
CA ILE A 31 -17.70 32.95 21.26
C ILE A 31 -18.77 34.02 21.45
N ASN A 32 -19.58 34.26 20.42
CA ASN A 32 -20.68 35.22 20.47
C ASN A 32 -21.87 34.60 21.22
N VAL A 33 -21.82 34.62 22.55
CA VAL A 33 -22.91 34.19 23.43
C VAL A 33 -24.02 35.25 23.44
N SER A 34 -25.05 35.05 22.62
CA SER A 34 -26.25 35.88 22.66
C SER A 34 -27.10 35.53 23.88
N THR A 35 -26.80 36.14 25.02
CA THR A 35 -27.65 36.14 26.21
C THR A 35 -28.89 36.99 25.95
N SER A 36 -30.07 36.36 25.89
CA SER A 36 -31.36 37.05 25.94
C SER A 36 -32.11 36.68 27.23
N PRO A 37 -32.61 37.67 28.01
CA PRO A 37 -33.22 37.42 29.31
C PRO A 37 -34.68 36.95 29.24
N ARG A 38 -35.04 36.11 30.20
CA ARG A 38 -36.38 35.59 30.49
C ARG A 38 -37.32 36.69 31.03
N PRO A 39 -38.62 36.65 30.67
CA PRO A 39 -39.69 36.93 31.64
C PRO A 39 -40.54 35.68 31.97
N THR A 40 -41.12 35.68 33.17
CA THR A 40 -42.18 34.78 33.70
C THR A 40 -43.45 34.80 32.83
N THR A 41 -44.29 33.75 32.71
CA THR A 41 -45.11 33.04 33.74
C THR A 41 -45.67 31.68 33.19
N PRO A 42 -46.25 30.76 34.02
CA PRO A 42 -46.82 29.44 33.61
C PRO A 42 -48.34 29.51 33.29
N PRO A 43 -49.14 28.43 33.06
CA PRO A 43 -48.91 26.95 33.01
C PRO A 43 -49.36 26.35 31.63
N PRO A 44 -49.88 25.09 31.41
CA PRO A 44 -50.02 23.89 32.25
C PRO A 44 -49.62 22.51 31.59
N SER A 45 -50.00 21.44 32.31
CA SER A 45 -49.85 19.98 32.17
C SER A 45 -50.20 19.25 30.86
N THR A 46 -49.40 18.25 30.49
CA THR A 46 -49.80 16.92 29.93
C THR A 46 -48.66 15.90 30.15
N PRO A 47 -48.89 14.57 30.12
CA PRO A 47 -47.99 13.59 30.75
C PRO A 47 -46.84 13.12 29.86
N ASP A 48 -45.66 12.98 30.48
CA ASP A 48 -44.43 12.50 29.85
C ASP A 48 -44.42 10.97 29.81
N ALA A 49 -44.67 10.38 28.64
CA ALA A 49 -44.46 8.96 28.39
C ALA A 49 -43.03 8.77 27.87
N SER A 50 -42.09 8.59 28.80
CA SER A 50 -40.65 8.45 28.52
C SER A 50 -40.36 7.21 27.66
N SER A 51 -40.23 7.41 26.34
CA SER A 51 -39.74 6.41 25.40
C SER A 51 -38.23 6.59 25.20
N PRO A 52 -37.38 5.61 25.55
CA PRO A 52 -35.94 5.75 25.43
C PRO A 52 -35.51 5.61 23.97
N VAL A 53 -35.39 6.75 23.28
CA VAL A 53 -34.72 6.81 21.97
C VAL A 53 -33.25 6.40 22.17
N PRO A 54 -32.73 5.38 21.47
CA PRO A 54 -31.34 4.98 21.59
C PRO A 54 -30.44 5.99 20.87
N THR A 55 -29.93 6.97 21.62
CA THR A 55 -28.98 7.98 21.13
C THR A 55 -27.62 7.32 20.83
N ARG A 56 -27.51 6.66 19.67
CA ARG A 56 -26.20 6.33 19.07
C ARG A 56 -25.44 7.64 18.87
N LYS A 57 -24.23 7.74 19.43
CA LYS A 57 -23.45 8.98 19.49
C LYS A 57 -23.01 9.38 18.07
N PRO A 58 -23.39 10.58 17.56
CA PRO A 58 -23.01 11.01 16.22
C PRO A 58 -21.49 11.10 16.02
N ASP A 59 -20.74 11.43 17.08
CA ASP A 59 -19.29 11.61 17.06
C ASP A 59 -18.53 10.33 16.66
N GLU A 60 -19.05 9.15 17.01
CA GLU A 60 -18.38 7.86 16.75
C GLU A 60 -18.50 7.46 15.28
N GLN A 61 -19.67 7.69 14.66
CA GLN A 61 -19.87 7.48 13.22
C GLN A 61 -19.06 8.48 12.38
N ALA A 62 -18.99 9.74 12.81
CA ALA A 62 -18.16 10.76 12.15
C ALA A 62 -16.65 10.42 12.25
N ALA A 63 -16.21 9.85 13.38
CA ALA A 63 -14.83 9.40 13.55
C ALA A 63 -14.49 8.20 12.65
N ILE A 64 -15.38 7.20 12.56
CA ILE A 64 -15.22 6.03 11.66
C ILE A 64 -15.14 6.50 10.20
N TYR A 65 -16.10 7.29 9.72
CA TYR A 65 -16.09 7.80 8.34
C TYR A 65 -14.82 8.59 8.00
N LYS A 66 -14.29 9.38 8.94
CA LYS A 66 -13.02 10.09 8.77
C LYS A 66 -11.84 9.13 8.65
N ALA A 67 -11.80 8.06 9.46
CA ALA A 67 -10.75 7.05 9.41
C ALA A 67 -10.80 6.23 8.11
N GLU A 68 -11.99 5.82 7.67
CA GLU A 68 -12.21 5.14 6.38
C GLU A 68 -11.69 6.00 5.22
N LYS A 69 -12.02 7.29 5.19
CA LYS A 69 -11.54 8.22 4.17
C LYS A 69 -10.03 8.45 4.19
N GLU A 70 -9.40 8.38 5.37
CA GLU A 70 -7.94 8.46 5.50
C GLU A 70 -7.26 7.15 5.00
N LEU A 71 -7.86 6.00 5.27
CA LEU A 71 -7.41 4.70 4.74
C LEU A 71 -7.54 4.64 3.22
N GLU A 72 -8.71 4.99 2.68
CA GLU A 72 -8.97 5.07 1.24
C GLU A 72 -7.94 5.98 0.54
N TYR A 73 -7.63 7.15 1.12
CA TYR A 73 -6.58 8.02 0.61
C TYR A 73 -5.21 7.31 0.59
N LYS A 74 -4.81 6.64 1.68
CA LYS A 74 -3.53 5.89 1.74
C LYS A 74 -3.48 4.74 0.74
N HIS A 75 -4.57 4.01 0.55
CA HIS A 75 -4.63 2.87 -0.38
C HIS A 75 -4.45 3.34 -1.83
N ARG A 76 -5.11 4.45 -2.23
CA ARG A 76 -4.88 5.10 -3.53
C ARG A 76 -3.45 5.67 -3.73
N HIS A 77 -2.64 5.75 -2.67
CA HIS A 77 -1.28 6.28 -2.72
C HIS A 77 -0.21 5.23 -2.35
N THR A 78 -0.58 3.95 -2.32
CA THR A 78 0.34 2.82 -2.12
C THR A 78 0.38 2.02 -3.42
N PHE A 79 1.54 1.96 -4.08
CA PHE A 79 1.66 1.43 -5.45
C PHE A 79 2.69 0.30 -5.57
N ILE A 80 2.43 -0.64 -6.47
CA ILE A 80 3.43 -1.57 -7.02
C ILE A 80 3.38 -1.37 -8.55
N GLY A 81 4.48 -0.90 -9.14
CA GLY A 81 4.49 -0.45 -10.53
C GLY A 81 3.46 0.64 -10.77
N THR A 82 2.50 0.37 -11.63
CA THR A 82 1.39 1.27 -12.01
C THR A 82 0.08 1.00 -11.24
N ALA A 83 -0.02 -0.11 -10.50
CA ALA A 83 -1.24 -0.48 -9.79
C ALA A 83 -1.23 0.00 -8.33
N SER A 84 -2.34 0.56 -7.86
CA SER A 84 -2.52 0.93 -6.46
C SER A 84 -3.09 -0.23 -5.62
N LEU A 85 -2.96 -0.12 -4.30
CA LEU A 85 -3.64 -1.02 -3.36
C LEU A 85 -5.18 -0.92 -3.50
N ASN A 86 -5.72 0.23 -3.92
CA ASN A 86 -7.16 0.34 -4.18
C ASN A 86 -7.56 -0.54 -5.37
N ASP A 87 -6.84 -0.45 -6.48
CA ASP A 87 -7.11 -1.27 -7.68
C ASP A 87 -6.99 -2.77 -7.38
N PHE A 88 -6.08 -3.15 -6.48
CA PHE A 88 -5.95 -4.54 -5.99
C PHE A 88 -7.15 -4.97 -5.13
N LEU A 89 -7.63 -4.10 -4.23
CA LEU A 89 -8.79 -4.41 -3.38
C LEU A 89 -10.10 -4.45 -4.17
N ASP A 90 -10.24 -3.65 -5.23
CA ASP A 90 -11.44 -3.62 -6.09
C ASP A 90 -11.64 -4.92 -6.90
N ILE A 91 -10.56 -5.69 -7.14
CA ILE A 91 -10.58 -6.97 -7.86
C ILE A 91 -10.38 -8.20 -6.97
N LEU A 92 -10.01 -8.02 -5.70
CA LEU A 92 -9.73 -9.14 -4.80
C LEU A 92 -11.02 -9.71 -4.22
N GLU A 93 -11.26 -11.00 -4.47
CA GLU A 93 -12.34 -11.72 -3.81
C GLU A 93 -11.99 -11.99 -2.34
N VAL A 94 -12.82 -11.46 -1.43
CA VAL A 94 -12.72 -11.60 0.02
C VAL A 94 -14.01 -12.21 0.57
N SER A 95 -13.89 -13.23 1.39
CA SER A 95 -15.01 -13.92 2.04
C SER A 95 -15.71 -13.03 3.09
N PRO A 96 -16.95 -13.36 3.49
CA PRO A 96 -17.61 -12.71 4.63
C PRO A 96 -16.86 -12.83 5.98
N SER A 97 -15.86 -13.72 6.08
CA SER A 97 -14.98 -13.86 7.24
C SER A 97 -13.68 -13.04 7.14
N HIS A 98 -13.58 -12.12 6.17
CA HIS A 98 -12.40 -11.30 5.87
C HIS A 98 -11.15 -12.12 5.51
N MET A 99 -11.35 -13.31 4.93
CA MET A 99 -10.29 -14.17 4.39
C MET A 99 -10.29 -14.11 2.87
N THR A 100 -9.14 -14.34 2.26
CA THR A 100 -8.99 -14.56 0.82
C THR A 100 -8.07 -15.75 0.58
N THR A 101 -8.02 -16.27 -0.64
CA THR A 101 -7.21 -17.45 -0.98
C THR A 101 -6.01 -17.07 -1.84
N LYS A 102 -4.96 -17.88 -1.77
CA LYS A 102 -3.78 -17.80 -2.64
C LYS A 102 -4.15 -17.70 -4.14
N ALA A 103 -5.23 -18.38 -4.55
CA ALA A 103 -5.72 -18.36 -5.92
C ALA A 103 -6.30 -16.98 -6.31
N HIS A 104 -7.20 -16.41 -5.51
CA HIS A 104 -7.78 -15.09 -5.79
C HIS A 104 -6.73 -13.97 -5.74
N ILE A 105 -5.78 -14.03 -4.79
CA ILE A 105 -4.65 -13.11 -4.71
C ILE A 105 -3.77 -13.21 -5.96
N ALA A 106 -3.47 -14.42 -6.42
CA ALA A 106 -2.71 -14.63 -7.64
C ALA A 106 -3.45 -14.07 -8.86
N GLN A 107 -4.75 -14.38 -9.02
CA GLN A 107 -5.57 -13.86 -10.12
C GLN A 107 -5.60 -12.32 -10.14
N ALA A 108 -5.86 -11.67 -9.00
CA ALA A 108 -5.81 -10.22 -8.85
C ALA A 108 -4.46 -9.64 -9.30
N PHE A 109 -3.35 -10.22 -8.84
CA PHE A 109 -2.00 -9.80 -9.22
C PHE A 109 -1.73 -9.98 -10.73
N ILE A 110 -2.14 -11.11 -11.31
CA ILE A 110 -1.96 -11.41 -12.74
C ILE A 110 -2.76 -10.44 -13.62
N LEU A 111 -3.99 -10.07 -13.21
CA LEU A 111 -4.81 -9.09 -13.92
C LEU A 111 -4.15 -7.70 -13.95
N LEU A 112 -3.63 -7.23 -12.81
CA LEU A 112 -2.93 -5.95 -12.74
C LEU A 112 -1.61 -5.95 -13.52
N ALA A 113 -0.82 -7.02 -13.42
CA ALA A 113 0.40 -7.22 -14.21
C ALA A 113 0.11 -7.23 -15.72
N SER A 114 -1.02 -7.82 -16.13
CA SER A 114 -1.48 -7.81 -17.53
C SER A 114 -1.87 -6.41 -17.99
N SER A 115 -2.57 -5.65 -17.14
CA SER A 115 -2.99 -4.27 -17.41
C SER A 115 -1.78 -3.34 -17.57
N GLU A 116 -0.82 -3.40 -16.63
CA GLU A 116 0.44 -2.67 -16.69
C GLU A 116 1.21 -2.97 -17.97
N GLN A 117 1.38 -4.26 -18.30
CA GLN A 117 2.09 -4.67 -19.49
C GLN A 117 1.39 -4.19 -20.78
N LEU A 118 0.05 -4.25 -20.83
CA LEU A 118 -0.73 -3.76 -21.96
C LEU A 118 -0.55 -2.24 -22.12
N HIS A 119 -0.65 -1.48 -21.03
CA HIS A 119 -0.46 -0.04 -21.03
C HIS A 119 0.95 0.37 -21.47
N ALA A 120 1.98 -0.30 -20.94
CA ALA A 120 3.37 -0.08 -21.32
C ALA A 120 3.63 -0.39 -22.80
N ARG A 121 3.00 -1.43 -23.37
CA ARG A 121 3.07 -1.74 -24.81
C ARG A 121 2.36 -0.69 -25.67
N GLN A 122 1.18 -0.22 -25.25
CA GLN A 122 0.39 0.78 -25.98
C GLN A 122 1.01 2.17 -25.98
N THR A 123 1.75 2.52 -24.92
CA THR A 123 2.42 3.82 -24.77
C THR A 123 3.87 3.83 -25.28
N SER A 124 4.44 2.67 -25.63
CA SER A 124 5.81 2.57 -26.10
C SER A 124 5.98 3.16 -27.50
N THR A 125 6.93 4.08 -27.66
CA THR A 125 7.30 4.67 -28.96
C THR A 125 8.25 3.79 -29.78
N SER A 126 8.85 2.75 -29.20
CA SER A 126 9.61 1.72 -29.92
C SER A 126 9.03 0.33 -29.64
N PRO A 127 8.70 -0.46 -30.68
CA PRO A 127 8.26 -1.84 -30.51
C PRO A 127 9.43 -2.81 -30.28
N GLU A 128 10.68 -2.37 -30.36
CA GLU A 128 11.88 -3.22 -30.27
C GLU A 128 12.09 -3.77 -28.84
N GLY A 129 12.45 -5.05 -28.72
CA GLY A 129 12.71 -5.72 -27.45
C GLY A 129 11.46 -6.27 -26.75
N TRP A 130 10.26 -5.92 -27.22
CA TRP A 130 8.99 -6.43 -26.69
C TRP A 130 8.73 -7.91 -26.99
N GLU A 131 9.53 -8.51 -27.87
CA GLU A 131 9.64 -9.95 -28.14
C GLU A 131 10.32 -10.73 -27.01
N PHE A 132 11.18 -10.10 -26.21
CA PHE A 132 11.82 -10.73 -25.05
C PHE A 132 10.95 -10.65 -23.79
N VAL A 133 9.95 -9.76 -23.77
CA VAL A 133 9.01 -9.64 -22.65
C VAL A 133 7.86 -10.63 -22.86
N THR A 134 7.85 -11.71 -22.09
CA THR A 134 6.75 -12.70 -22.08
C THR A 134 5.41 -12.01 -21.85
N ARG A 135 4.41 -12.28 -22.69
CA ARG A 135 3.06 -11.74 -22.49
C ARG A 135 2.36 -12.45 -21.34
N THR A 136 1.75 -11.69 -20.43
CA THR A 136 0.80 -12.24 -19.47
C THR A 136 -0.51 -12.53 -20.23
N THR A 137 -0.75 -13.80 -20.57
CA THR A 137 -1.94 -14.22 -21.32
C THR A 137 -3.06 -14.68 -20.37
N HIS A 138 -4.30 -14.68 -20.87
CA HIS A 138 -5.46 -15.16 -20.11
C HIS A 138 -5.30 -16.61 -19.62
N ASP A 139 -4.58 -17.45 -20.37
CA ASP A 139 -4.27 -18.83 -19.98
C ASP A 139 -3.42 -18.92 -18.69
N LEU A 140 -2.68 -17.86 -18.33
CA LEU A 140 -1.97 -17.78 -17.04
C LEU A 140 -2.89 -17.36 -15.89
N VAL A 141 -3.97 -16.64 -16.16
CA VAL A 141 -5.01 -16.27 -15.17
C VAL A 141 -5.83 -17.50 -14.78
N CYS A 142 -6.17 -18.35 -15.76
CA CYS A 142 -6.92 -19.59 -15.56
C CYS A 142 -6.02 -20.83 -15.31
N GLY A 143 -4.70 -20.68 -15.42
CA GLY A 143 -3.74 -21.77 -15.30
C GLY A 143 -3.36 -22.11 -13.85
N PRO A 144 -2.52 -23.13 -13.65
CA PRO A 144 -1.94 -23.44 -12.35
C PRO A 144 -0.99 -22.32 -11.92
N HIS A 145 -1.51 -21.40 -11.10
CA HIS A 145 -0.77 -20.34 -10.42
C HIS A 145 0.29 -20.87 -9.44
N GLU A 146 0.42 -22.19 -9.30
CA GLU A 146 1.47 -22.88 -8.57
C GLU A 146 2.76 -23.12 -9.38
N ASP A 147 2.74 -22.96 -10.70
CA ASP A 147 3.96 -23.10 -11.52
C ASP A 147 4.97 -21.99 -11.18
N TYR A 148 6.06 -22.40 -10.54
CA TYR A 148 7.18 -21.55 -10.14
C TYR A 148 7.76 -20.75 -11.31
N LEU A 149 7.80 -21.30 -12.54
CA LEU A 149 8.31 -20.58 -13.70
C LEU A 149 7.39 -19.44 -14.12
N ASN A 150 6.08 -19.60 -13.99
CA ASN A 150 5.11 -18.54 -14.26
C ASN A 150 5.12 -17.50 -13.14
N GLN A 151 5.15 -17.94 -11.88
CA GLN A 151 5.28 -17.05 -10.72
C GLN A 151 6.52 -16.14 -10.78
N ALA A 152 7.64 -16.62 -11.34
CA ALA A 152 8.87 -15.85 -11.50
C ALA A 152 8.88 -14.92 -12.73
N ARG A 153 7.95 -15.11 -13.68
CA ARG A 153 7.85 -14.32 -14.94
C ARG A 153 6.77 -13.25 -14.90
N ILE A 154 5.72 -13.46 -14.09
CA ILE A 154 4.63 -12.51 -13.93
C ILE A 154 5.11 -11.43 -12.95
N MET A 155 5.31 -10.22 -13.49
CA MET A 155 5.85 -9.07 -12.79
C MET A 155 4.79 -7.97 -12.70
N LEU A 156 4.71 -7.30 -11.56
CA LEU A 156 4.03 -6.02 -11.37
C LEU A 156 5.08 -5.04 -10.85
N GLY A 157 5.38 -3.99 -11.62
CA GLY A 157 6.60 -3.19 -11.42
C GLY A 157 7.85 -4.08 -11.43
N SER A 158 8.59 -4.07 -10.34
CA SER A 158 9.76 -4.91 -10.10
C SER A 158 9.51 -6.11 -9.19
N ILE A 159 8.27 -6.34 -8.75
CA ILE A 159 7.90 -7.45 -7.86
C ILE A 159 7.35 -8.61 -8.69
N SER A 160 7.84 -9.83 -8.43
CA SER A 160 7.30 -11.05 -9.05
C SER A 160 6.11 -11.61 -8.25
N LEU A 161 5.17 -12.28 -8.93
CA LEU A 161 4.05 -12.98 -8.28
C LEU A 161 4.55 -13.96 -7.20
N GLY A 162 5.60 -14.74 -7.50
CA GLY A 162 6.19 -15.68 -6.55
C GLY A 162 6.91 -15.03 -5.36
N GLU A 163 7.33 -13.77 -5.49
CA GLU A 163 7.84 -12.98 -4.37
C GLU A 163 6.71 -12.40 -3.53
N PHE A 164 5.67 -11.86 -4.17
CA PHE A 164 4.49 -11.30 -3.50
C PHE A 164 3.76 -12.36 -2.66
N LEU A 165 3.47 -13.54 -3.23
CA LEU A 165 2.84 -14.63 -2.49
C LEU A 165 3.68 -15.10 -1.28
N ARG A 166 5.01 -15.02 -1.36
CA ARG A 166 5.90 -15.43 -0.25
C ARG A 166 5.90 -14.46 0.93
N MET A 167 5.34 -13.26 0.78
CA MET A 167 5.19 -12.29 1.87
C MET A 167 3.98 -12.59 2.78
N MET A 168 3.12 -13.53 2.39
CA MET A 168 1.85 -13.81 3.06
C MET A 168 1.90 -15.13 3.86
N PRO A 169 1.44 -15.14 5.12
CA PRO A 169 1.32 -16.35 5.92
C PRO A 169 0.03 -17.09 5.56
N PHE A 170 0.09 -17.95 4.54
CA PHE A 170 -1.03 -18.84 4.19
C PHE A 170 -1.18 -19.96 5.22
N ASP A 171 -2.42 -20.38 5.48
CA ASP A 171 -2.74 -21.62 6.20
C ASP A 171 -2.60 -22.88 5.30
N GLU A 172 -2.81 -24.06 5.90
CA GLU A 172 -2.71 -25.37 5.19
C GLU A 172 -3.76 -25.48 4.07
N GLU A 173 -4.89 -24.79 4.21
CA GLU A 173 -5.97 -24.68 3.24
C GLU A 173 -5.72 -23.57 2.18
N GLY A 174 -4.62 -22.83 2.26
CA GLY A 174 -4.22 -21.79 1.31
C GLY A 174 -4.96 -20.45 1.45
N ASN A 175 -5.59 -20.19 2.60
CA ASN A 175 -6.24 -18.91 2.93
C ASN A 175 -5.28 -17.97 3.68
N VAL A 176 -5.61 -16.69 3.67
CA VAL A 176 -4.94 -15.65 4.44
C VAL A 176 -5.93 -14.52 4.79
N GLY A 177 -5.73 -13.88 5.94
CA GLY A 177 -6.53 -12.71 6.33
C GLY A 177 -6.28 -11.51 5.41
N ALA A 178 -7.36 -10.80 5.04
CA ALA A 178 -7.29 -9.64 4.16
C ALA A 178 -6.34 -8.52 4.68
N LEU A 179 -6.21 -8.37 6.00
CA LEU A 179 -5.25 -7.44 6.59
C LEU A 179 -3.78 -7.84 6.32
N SER A 180 -3.45 -9.13 6.42
CA SER A 180 -2.10 -9.63 6.11
C SER A 180 -1.77 -9.49 4.62
N MET A 181 -2.77 -9.59 3.74
CA MET A 181 -2.63 -9.26 2.31
C MET A 181 -2.30 -7.77 2.13
N VAL A 182 -3.03 -6.86 2.80
CA VAL A 182 -2.75 -5.41 2.77
C VAL A 182 -1.34 -5.08 3.27
N GLU A 183 -0.90 -5.70 4.37
CA GLU A 183 0.46 -5.56 4.91
C GLU A 183 1.53 -6.04 3.92
N ALA A 184 1.32 -7.20 3.27
CA ALA A 184 2.19 -7.72 2.23
C ALA A 184 2.26 -6.79 1.00
N PHE A 185 1.14 -6.19 0.57
CA PHE A 185 1.12 -5.19 -0.50
C PHE A 185 1.91 -3.93 -0.12
N CYS A 186 1.75 -3.45 1.11
CA CYS A 186 2.53 -2.33 1.63
C CYS A 186 4.03 -2.67 1.69
N ALA A 187 4.41 -3.89 2.07
CA ALA A 187 5.81 -4.34 2.07
C ALA A 187 6.39 -4.41 0.64
N ALA A 188 5.64 -4.99 -0.30
CA ALA A 188 6.02 -5.09 -1.71
C ALA A 188 6.17 -3.70 -2.36
N SER A 189 5.27 -2.76 -2.08
CA SER A 189 5.35 -1.35 -2.53
C SER A 189 6.68 -0.69 -2.10
N HIS A 190 7.12 -0.90 -0.86
CA HIS A 190 8.40 -0.38 -0.38
C HIS A 190 9.62 -1.05 -1.02
N LEU A 191 9.51 -2.31 -1.47
CA LEU A 191 10.57 -3.00 -2.20
C LEU A 191 10.65 -2.48 -3.64
N ASP A 192 9.51 -2.29 -4.28
CA ASP A 192 9.40 -1.77 -5.66
C ASP A 192 9.97 -0.35 -5.80
N ALA A 193 9.61 0.53 -4.87
CA ALA A 193 10.16 1.88 -4.79
C ALA A 193 11.70 1.88 -4.63
N LYS A 194 12.26 0.92 -3.87
CA LYS A 194 13.72 0.79 -3.68
C LYS A 194 14.43 0.24 -4.91
N ALA A 195 13.83 -0.73 -5.61
CA ALA A 195 14.37 -1.28 -6.84
C ALA A 195 14.44 -0.21 -7.95
N THR A 196 13.46 0.70 -7.97
CA THR A 196 13.42 1.85 -8.91
C THR A 196 14.39 2.97 -8.52
N ALA A 197 14.55 3.25 -7.21
CA ALA A 197 15.37 4.37 -6.73
C ALA A 197 16.88 4.07 -6.61
N GLY A 198 17.29 2.80 -6.60
CA GLY A 198 18.64 2.39 -6.20
C GLY A 198 19.37 1.51 -7.22
N VAL A 199 20.65 1.84 -7.46
CA VAL A 199 21.59 1.13 -8.36
C VAL A 199 21.31 1.37 -9.85
N GLY A 200 22.11 2.27 -10.45
CA GLY A 200 22.34 2.26 -11.90
C GLY A 200 22.78 0.85 -12.31
N SER A 201 21.88 0.12 -12.99
CA SER A 201 21.86 -1.34 -13.00
C SER A 201 23.24 -1.96 -13.19
N LYS A 202 23.62 -2.91 -12.33
CA LYS A 202 24.86 -3.70 -12.50
C LYS A 202 24.92 -4.35 -13.89
N ALA A 203 23.77 -4.72 -14.45
CA ALA A 203 23.66 -5.23 -15.82
C ALA A 203 23.89 -4.12 -16.88
N LYS A 204 23.53 -2.85 -16.64
CA LYS A 204 23.90 -1.72 -17.51
C LYS A 204 25.42 -1.49 -17.49
N ALA A 205 26.06 -1.54 -16.32
CA ALA A 205 27.52 -1.45 -16.21
C ALA A 205 28.20 -2.62 -16.94
N PHE A 206 27.74 -3.86 -16.71
CA PHE A 206 28.26 -5.06 -17.35
C PHE A 206 28.06 -5.05 -18.88
N ARG A 207 26.89 -4.61 -19.38
CA ARG A 207 26.66 -4.39 -20.82
C ARG A 207 27.60 -3.33 -21.39
N SER A 208 27.84 -2.24 -20.68
CA SER A 208 28.80 -1.21 -21.11
C SER A 208 30.23 -1.77 -21.19
N TRP A 209 30.65 -2.61 -20.26
CA TRP A 209 31.94 -3.31 -20.32
C TRP A 209 32.02 -4.29 -21.50
N MET A 210 30.98 -5.11 -21.74
CA MET A 210 30.94 -6.06 -22.86
C MET A 210 30.91 -5.42 -24.26
N VAL A 211 30.51 -4.15 -24.36
CA VAL A 211 30.61 -3.38 -25.61
C VAL A 211 32.03 -2.83 -25.76
N ARG A 212 32.57 -2.17 -24.72
CA ARG A 212 33.91 -1.55 -24.78
C ARG A 212 35.05 -2.56 -24.90
N GLY A 213 34.91 -3.75 -24.32
CA GLY A 213 35.90 -4.83 -24.40
C GLY A 213 35.87 -5.65 -25.69
N ARG A 214 35.32 -5.10 -26.78
CA ARG A 214 35.43 -5.65 -28.15
C ARG A 214 36.20 -4.73 -29.11
N ASP A 215 36.61 -3.56 -28.63
CA ASP A 215 37.35 -2.55 -29.40
C ASP A 215 38.87 -2.57 -29.08
N GLU A 216 39.35 -3.64 -28.41
CA GLU A 216 40.76 -3.98 -28.14
C GLU A 216 41.12 -5.34 -28.79
#